data_AF-A0A7W1GIH8-F1
#
_entry.id   AF-A0A7W1GIH8-F1
#
_cell.length_a   1.000
_cell.length_b   1.000
_cell.length_c   1.000
_cell.angle_alpha   90.00
_cell.angle_beta   90.00
_cell.angle_gamma   90.00
#
_symmetry.space_group_name_H-M   'P 1'
#
loop_
_entity.id
_entity.type
_entity.pdbx_description
1 polymer ?
#
loop_
_entity_poly.entity_id
_entity_poly.type
_entity_poly.pdbx_seq_one_letter_code
_entity_poly.pdbx_strand_id
1 'polypeptide(L)' 'MQPKRSRRAYRHVDVFSRAPLSGNGLTVFPDSAGLSTEAMQRLTREMRQFESIFLSPTDDARAFRARVFTMGEEL' A
#
# COMPACT_ATOMS: atom_id res chain seq x y z
N MET A 1 -14.48 23.34 11.04
CA MET A 1 -13.10 23.07 10.56
C MET A 1 -13.19 21.94 9.54
N GLN A 2 -13.02 22.21 8.24
CA GLN A 2 -13.02 21.13 7.26
C GLN A 2 -11.77 20.25 7.46
N PRO A 3 -11.88 18.91 7.42
CA PRO A 3 -10.69 18.06 7.54
C PRO A 3 -9.74 18.36 6.37
N LYS A 4 -8.48 18.67 6.67
CA LYS A 4 -7.41 18.74 5.66
C LYS A 4 -7.43 17.43 4.88
N ARG A 5 -7.76 17.47 3.58
CA ARG A 5 -7.62 16.32 2.69
C ARG A 5 -6.14 15.96 2.61
N SER A 6 -5.71 14.99 3.41
CA SER A 6 -4.35 14.45 3.35
C SER A 6 -4.21 13.66 2.05
N ARG A 7 -3.47 14.23 1.08
CA ARG A 7 -3.05 13.50 -0.12
C ARG A 7 -2.11 12.38 0.31
N ARG A 8 -2.39 11.14 -0.11
CA ARG A 8 -1.51 9.98 0.10
C ARG A 8 -0.88 9.59 -1.21
N ALA A 9 0.44 9.43 -1.22
CA ALA A 9 1.15 8.93 -2.38
C ALA A 9 1.11 7.39 -2.37
N TYR A 10 0.99 6.81 -3.56
CA TYR A 10 1.20 5.39 -3.79
C TYR A 10 2.05 5.21 -5.05
N ARG A 11 2.64 4.02 -5.18
CA ARG A 11 3.30 3.59 -6.42
C ARG A 11 2.56 2.37 -6.94
N HIS A 12 2.20 2.41 -8.21
CA HIS A 12 1.81 1.21 -8.95
C HIS A 12 3.08 0.63 -9.56
N VAL A 13 3.40 -0.62 -9.26
CA VAL A 13 4.59 -1.29 -9.77
C VAL A 13 4.22 -2.64 -10.39
N ASP A 14 4.98 -3.02 -11.41
CA ASP A 14 4.94 -4.34 -12.03
C ASP A 14 6.05 -5.20 -11.42
N VAL A 15 5.70 -6.16 -10.57
CA VAL A 15 6.67 -7.10 -9.99
C VAL A 15 6.87 -8.31 -10.91
N PHE A 16 8.01 -8.98 -10.76
CA PHE A 16 8.44 -10.10 -11.63
C PHE A 16 8.56 -9.74 -13.11
N SER A 17 8.70 -8.45 -13.43
CA SER A 17 8.94 -7.99 -14.79
C SER A 17 10.01 -6.91 -14.87
N ARG A 18 10.61 -6.76 -16.06
CA ARG A 18 11.47 -5.64 -16.45
C ARG A 18 10.79 -4.72 -17.47
N ALA A 19 9.61 -5.08 -17.96
CA ALA A 19 8.84 -4.30 -18.92
C ALA A 19 7.56 -3.75 -18.26
N PRO A 20 7.15 -2.51 -18.57
CA PRO A 20 5.88 -1.98 -18.09
C PRO A 20 4.68 -2.84 -18.53
N LEU A 21 3.62 -2.84 -17.73
CA LEU A 21 2.34 -3.50 -18.02
C LEU A 21 2.48 -5.02 -18.18
N SER A 22 3.36 -5.66 -17.42
CA SER A 22 3.59 -7.10 -17.48
C SER A 22 4.06 -7.64 -16.13
N GLY A 23 3.97 -8.95 -15.91
CA GLY A 23 4.20 -9.53 -14.59
C GLY A 23 2.96 -9.37 -13.71
N ASN A 24 3.14 -9.08 -12.42
CA ASN A 24 2.05 -8.90 -11.47
C ASN A 24 1.99 -7.46 -10.95
N GLY A 25 0.81 -6.84 -11.03
CA GLY A 25 0.60 -5.48 -10.53
C GLY A 25 0.52 -5.45 -9.00
N LEU A 26 1.22 -4.51 -8.38
CA LEU A 26 1.21 -4.29 -6.93
C LEU A 26 1.07 -2.79 -6.64
N THR A 27 0.17 -2.46 -5.72
CA THR A 27 0.13 -1.10 -5.17
C THR A 27 0.94 -1.03 -3.88
N VAL A 28 1.89 -0.09 -3.83
CA VAL A 28 2.74 0.19 -2.67
C VAL A 28 2.36 1.54 -2.08
N PHE A 29 2.01 1.56 -0.80
CA PHE A 29 1.84 2.77 0.01
C PHE A 29 3.09 2.98 0.87
N PRO A 30 4.00 3.91 0.51
CA PRO A 30 5.29 4.07 1.19
C PRO A 30 5.19 4.67 2.59
N ASP A 31 4.07 5.33 2.89
CA ASP A 31 3.76 5.91 4.19
C ASP A 31 2.33 5.56 4.59
N SER A 32 2.21 4.60 5.50
CA SER A 32 0.95 4.16 6.06
C SER A 32 0.65 4.78 7.44
N ALA A 33 1.37 5.83 7.84
CA ALA A 33 1.15 6.48 9.12
C ALA A 33 -0.30 6.97 9.26
N GLY A 34 -0.87 6.69 10.42
CA GLY A 34 -2.24 7.06 10.79
C GLY A 34 -3.34 6.33 10.01
N LEU A 35 -3.04 5.28 9.24
CA LEU A 35 -4.06 4.42 8.65
C LEU A 35 -4.45 3.32 9.65
N SER A 36 -5.76 3.17 9.88
CA SER A 36 -6.29 1.98 10.54
C SER A 36 -6.25 0.78 9.58
N THR A 37 -6.37 -0.43 10.12
CA THR A 37 -6.50 -1.67 9.34
C THR A 37 -7.65 -1.58 8.34
N GLU A 38 -8.80 -1.05 8.76
CA GLU A 38 -9.99 -0.91 7.91
C GLU A 38 -9.74 0.10 6.78
N ALA A 39 -8.99 1.17 7.05
CA ALA A 39 -8.60 2.13 6.02
C ALA A 39 -7.65 1.51 4.99
N MET A 40 -6.67 0.72 5.44
CA MET A 40 -5.78 -0.04 4.55
C MET A 40 -6.58 -1.01 3.67
N GLN A 41 -7.46 -1.81 4.28
CA GLN A 41 -8.32 -2.75 3.56
C GLN A 41 -9.23 -2.06 2.52
N ARG A 42 -9.80 -0.89 2.86
CA ARG A 42 -10.60 -0.08 1.92
C ARG A 42 -9.77 0.47 0.77
N LEU A 43 -8.53 0.89 1.04
CA LEU A 43 -7.61 1.34 0.00
C LEU A 43 -7.25 0.17 -0.93
N THR A 44 -6.93 -1.01 -0.40
CA THR A 44 -6.70 -2.20 -1.23
C THR A 44 -7.88 -2.48 -2.17
N ARG A 45 -9.11 -2.39 -1.64
CA ARG A 45 -10.34 -2.56 -2.42
C ARG A 45 -10.53 -1.50 -3.52
N GLU A 46 -10.11 -0.26 -3.26
CA GLU A 46 -10.14 0.82 -4.25
C GLU A 46 -9.13 0.57 -5.38
N MET A 47 -7.93 0.10 -5.06
CA MET A 47 -6.84 -0.08 -6.03
C MET A 47 -7.05 -1.25 -6.99
N ARG A 48 -7.85 -2.25 -6.59
CA ARG A 48 -8.25 -3.42 -7.41
C ARG A 48 -7.07 -4.22 -8.00
N GLN A 49 -5.91 -4.16 -7.36
CA GLN A 49 -4.83 -5.12 -7.57
C GLN A 49 -5.09 -6.36 -6.72
N PHE A 50 -4.42 -7.48 -7.03
CA PHE A 50 -4.52 -8.69 -6.20
C PHE A 50 -4.16 -8.40 -4.75
N GLU A 51 -3.12 -7.58 -4.56
CA GLU A 51 -2.62 -7.18 -3.25
C GLU A 51 -2.23 -5.70 -3.20
N SER A 52 -2.16 -5.17 -1.99
CA SER A 52 -1.52 -3.89 -1.69
C SER A 52 -0.66 -4.01 -0.43
N ILE A 53 0.51 -3.37 -0.47
CA ILE A 53 1.46 -3.34 0.65
C ILE A 53 1.55 -1.94 1.24
N PHE A 54 1.53 -1.86 2.57
CA PHE A 54 1.60 -0.65 3.36
C PHE A 54 2.86 -0.66 4.20
N LEU A 55 3.65 0.41 4.09
CA LEU A 55 4.93 0.55 4.79
C LEU A 55 4.85 1.62 5.88
N SER A 56 5.40 1.31 7.05
CA SER A 56 5.67 2.30 8.09
C SER A 56 7.12 2.16 8.58
N PRO A 57 7.76 3.27 8.98
CA PRO A 57 9.12 3.22 9.52
C PRO A 57 9.18 2.39 10.81
N THR A 58 10.36 1.85 11.10
CA THR A 58 10.70 1.25 12.40
C THR A 58 11.78 2.08 13.09
N ASP A 59 12.24 1.65 14.27
CA ASP A 59 13.35 2.31 14.98
C ASP A 59 14.70 2.13 14.23
N ASP A 60 14.82 1.11 13.38
CA ASP A 60 15.95 0.96 12.46
C ASP A 60 15.65 1.70 11.14
N ALA A 61 16.49 2.69 10.81
CA ALA A 61 16.38 3.50 9.61
C ALA A 61 16.47 2.71 8.30
N ARG A 62 16.98 1.47 8.32
CA ARG A 62 17.06 0.58 7.16
C ARG A 62 15.94 -0.46 7.12
N ALA A 63 15.02 -0.46 8.08
CA ALA A 63 13.93 -1.42 8.16
C ALA A 63 12.55 -0.73 8.16
N PHE A 64 11.61 -1.36 7.46
CA PHE A 64 10.22 -0.94 7.40
C PHE A 64 9.34 -2.08 7.89
N ARG A 65 8.29 -1.73 8.63
CA ARG A 65 7.18 -2.66 8.89
C ARG A 65 6.31 -2.68 7.65
N ALA A 66 6.06 -3.88 7.13
CA ALA A 66 5.16 -4.12 6.02
C ALA A 66 3.87 -4.78 6.52
N ARG A 67 2.74 -4.37 5.93
CA ARG A 67 1.45 -5.05 6.06
C ARG A 67 0.90 -5.28 4.66
N VAL A 68 0.44 -6.49 4.38
CA VAL A 68 -0.03 -6.88 3.04
C VAL A 68 -1.50 -7.28 3.13
N PHE A 69 -2.28 -6.78 2.19
CA PHE A 69 -3.71 -7.04 2.12
C PHE A 69 -4.09 -7.53 0.75
N THR A 70 -4.96 -8.52 0.70
CA THR A 70 -5.78 -8.83 -0.47
C THR A 70 -7.06 -7.98 -0.42
N MET A 71 -7.95 -8.17 -1.40
CA MET A 71 -9.29 -7.56 -1.38
C MET A 71 -10.18 -8.07 -0.22
N GLY A 72 -9.89 -9.27 0.27
CA GLY A 72 -10.68 -9.95 1.31
C GLY A 72 -10.18 -9.64 2.72
N GLU A 73 -8.89 -9.78 2.94
CA GLU A 73 -8.26 -9.80 4.27
C GLU A 73 -6.79 -9.36 4.26
N GLU A 74 -6.24 -9.16 5.46
CA GLU A 74 -4.80 -9.06 5.71
C GLU A 74 -4.17 -10.46 5.70
N LEU A 75 -2.96 -10.57 5.15
CA LEU A 75 -2.19 -11.82 5.08
C LEU A 75 -1.16 -11.92 6.21
#